data_AF-A0A2V8LJD9-F1
#
_entry.id   AF-A0A2V8LJD9-F1
#
_cell.length_a   1.000
_cell.length_b   1.000
_cell.length_c   1.000
_cell.angle_alpha   90.00
_cell.angle_beta   90.00
_cell.angle_gamma   90.00
#
_symmetry.space_group_name_H-M   'P 1'
#
loop_
_entity.id
_entity.type
_entity.pdbx_description
1 polymer ?
#
loop_
_entity_poly.entity_id
_entity_poly.type
_entity_poly.pdbx_seq_one_letter_code
_entity_poly.pdbx_strand_id
1 'polypeptide(L)'
;MKQNAKNPRAAFFIDPPYTAGGKKAGRRLYTHSALDHEELFDVTSKVSGDFLMTYDDAADVRALAKRHNFDVELIAMKNTHHAEMTELLIGRNLDWARQ
;
A
#
# COMPACT_ATOMS: atom_id res chain seq x y z
N MET A 1 -1.59 -13.59 5.19
CA MET A 1 -2.90 -12.92 5.42
C MET A 1 -4.04 -13.91 5.67
N LYS A 2 -4.33 -14.86 4.77
CA LYS A 2 -5.53 -15.75 4.83
C LYS A 2 -5.80 -16.43 6.18
N GLN A 3 -4.76 -16.94 6.86
CA GLN A 3 -4.91 -17.61 8.15
C GLN A 3 -5.50 -16.70 9.25
N ASN A 4 -5.14 -15.41 9.25
CA ASN A 4 -5.60 -14.43 10.24
C ASN A 4 -6.68 -13.50 9.68
N ALA A 5 -7.18 -13.75 8.47
CA ALA A 5 -8.09 -12.82 7.79
C ALA A 5 -9.38 -12.55 8.60
N LYS A 6 -9.84 -13.51 9.41
CA LYS A 6 -11.02 -13.36 10.27
C LYS A 6 -10.71 -12.95 11.71
N ASN A 7 -9.45 -12.67 12.04
CA ASN A 7 -9.05 -12.27 13.39
C ASN A 7 -9.14 -10.73 13.52
N PRO A 8 -10.13 -10.18 14.26
CA PRO A 8 -10.26 -8.73 14.42
C PRO A 8 -9.16 -8.11 15.29
N ARG A 9 -8.36 -8.92 15.99
CA ARG A 9 -7.22 -8.46 16.81
C ARG A 9 -5.88 -8.52 16.08
N ALA A 10 -5.87 -9.01 14.84
CA ALA A 10 -4.66 -8.95 14.02
C ALA A 10 -4.58 -7.58 13.32
N ALA A 11 -3.37 -7.08 13.14
CA ALA A 11 -3.08 -5.97 12.24
C ALA A 11 -2.12 -6.47 11.16
N PHE A 12 -2.30 -5.98 9.93
CA PHE A 12 -1.45 -6.35 8.79
C PHE A 12 -0.66 -5.14 8.31
N PHE A 13 0.66 -5.26 8.32
CA PHE A 13 1.55 -4.32 7.64
C PHE A 13 1.90 -4.89 6.26
N ILE A 14 1.68 -4.13 5.19
CA ILE A 14 1.72 -4.61 3.80
C ILE A 14 2.57 -3.63 2.97
N ASP A 15 3.79 -4.06 2.63
CA ASP A 15 4.77 -3.27 1.87
C ASP A 15 5.17 -4.06 0.60
N PRO A 16 4.38 -4.00 -0.48
CA PRO A 16 4.59 -4.83 -1.66
C PRO A 16 5.67 -4.24 -2.60
N PRO A 17 6.36 -5.09 -3.39
CA PRO A 17 7.32 -4.61 -4.39
C PRO A 17 6.62 -3.78 -5.48
N TYR A 18 7.04 -2.53 -5.65
CA TYR A 18 6.38 -1.55 -6.51
C TYR A 18 6.55 -1.82 -8.01
N THR A 19 5.44 -1.99 -8.74
CA THR A 19 5.39 -1.85 -10.21
C THR A 19 4.28 -0.92 -10.72
N ALA A 20 3.50 -0.32 -9.84
CA ALA A 20 2.50 0.68 -10.18
C ALA A 20 3.16 1.94 -10.77
N GLY A 21 2.55 2.55 -11.79
CA GLY A 21 3.00 3.83 -12.36
C GLY A 21 3.97 3.80 -13.55
N GLY A 22 4.14 2.68 -14.26
CA GLY A 22 4.85 2.66 -15.55
C GLY A 22 6.36 2.97 -15.49
N LYS A 23 6.94 3.15 -14.30
CA LYS A 23 8.38 3.28 -14.09
C LYS A 23 9.03 1.93 -14.37
N LYS A 24 9.60 1.80 -15.57
CA LYS A 24 10.35 0.64 -16.08
C LYS A 24 11.52 0.17 -15.18
N ALA A 25 11.81 0.84 -14.07
CA ALA A 25 12.88 0.48 -13.14
C ALA A 25 12.56 -0.78 -12.30
N GLY A 26 11.30 -0.99 -11.88
CA GLY A 26 10.91 -2.15 -11.05
C GLY A 26 10.92 -3.49 -11.80
N ARG A 27 10.76 -3.46 -13.13
CA ARG A 27 10.68 -4.65 -13.99
C ARG A 27 12.02 -5.38 -14.16
N ARG A 28 13.15 -4.73 -13.80
CA ARG A 28 14.51 -5.31 -13.88
C ARG A 28 15.04 -5.82 -12.54
N LEU A 29 14.38 -5.50 -11.43
CA LEU A 29 14.81 -5.84 -10.06
C LEU A 29 14.13 -7.08 -9.50
N TYR A 30 12.96 -7.47 -10.01
CA TYR A 30 12.21 -8.63 -9.51
C TYR A 30 11.81 -9.57 -10.64
N THR A 31 12.29 -10.82 -10.61
CA THR A 31 11.88 -11.89 -11.53
C THR A 31 10.38 -12.24 -11.40
N HIS A 32 9.76 -11.89 -10.28
CA HIS A 32 8.32 -12.03 -9.99
C HIS A 32 7.63 -10.66 -9.84
N SER A 33 7.95 -9.68 -10.70
CA SER A 33 7.44 -8.31 -10.60
C SER A 33 5.94 -8.14 -10.92
N ALA A 34 5.22 -9.21 -11.30
CA ALA A 34 3.80 -9.16 -11.62
C ALA A 34 2.99 -9.45 -10.35
N LEU A 35 2.97 -8.50 -9.41
CA LEU A 35 2.01 -8.54 -8.33
C LEU A 35 0.68 -8.00 -8.86
N ASP A 36 -0.38 -8.77 -8.67
CA ASP A 36 -1.74 -8.28 -8.92
C ASP A 36 -2.17 -7.36 -7.77
N HIS A 37 -2.02 -6.05 -7.97
CA HIS A 37 -2.40 -5.05 -6.99
C HIS A 37 -3.92 -5.00 -6.80
N GLU A 38 -4.72 -5.34 -7.80
CA GLU A 38 -6.17 -5.44 -7.65
C GLU A 38 -6.51 -6.57 -6.67
N GLU A 39 -5.95 -7.76 -6.89
CA GLU A 39 -6.17 -8.90 -5.99
C GLU A 39 -5.70 -8.60 -4.56
N LEU A 40 -4.56 -7.89 -4.42
CA LEU A 40 -4.05 -7.50 -3.10
C LEU A 40 -5.04 -6.57 -2.36
N PHE A 41 -5.56 -5.54 -3.03
CA PHE A 41 -6.56 -4.64 -2.42
C PHE A 41 -7.87 -5.39 -2.13
N ASP A 42 -8.30 -6.27 -3.02
CA ASP A 42 -9.47 -7.13 -2.83
C ASP A 42 -9.34 -8.02 -1.59
N VAL A 43 -8.20 -8.70 -1.44
CA VAL A 43 -7.96 -9.58 -0.28
C VAL A 43 -7.86 -8.76 1.01
N THR A 44 -7.23 -7.60 0.95
CA THR A 44 -7.07 -6.71 2.10
C THR A 44 -8.41 -6.14 2.55
N SER A 45 -9.29 -5.79 1.62
CA SER A 45 -10.64 -5.29 1.97
C SER A 45 -11.43 -6.28 2.84
N LYS A 46 -11.14 -7.58 2.68
CA LYS A 46 -11.81 -8.71 3.34
C LYS A 46 -11.23 -9.07 4.71
N VAL A 47 -10.10 -8.48 5.15
CA VAL A 47 -9.57 -8.79 6.50
C VAL A 47 -10.43 -8.12 7.59
N SER A 48 -10.74 -8.82 8.67
CA SER A 48 -11.52 -8.29 9.80
C SER A 48 -10.70 -7.42 10.74
N GLY A 49 -9.39 -7.60 10.75
CA GLY A 49 -8.45 -6.78 11.49
C GLY A 49 -8.10 -5.48 10.77
N ASP A 50 -7.25 -4.68 11.40
CA ASP A 50 -6.76 -3.44 10.79
C ASP A 50 -5.61 -3.73 9.81
N PHE A 51 -5.31 -2.76 8.95
CA PHE A 51 -4.17 -2.85 8.06
C PHE A 51 -3.55 -1.48 7.79
N LEU A 52 -2.26 -1.52 7.49
CA LEU A 52 -1.51 -0.41 6.95
C LEU A 52 -0.74 -0.89 5.73
N MET A 53 -0.95 -0.21 4.62
CA MET A 53 -0.25 -0.41 3.36
C MET A 53 0.65 0.80 3.08
N THR A 54 1.85 0.54 2.59
CA THR A 54 2.80 1.55 2.12
C THR A 54 2.92 1.47 0.60
N TYR A 55 2.91 2.63 -0.06
CA TYR A 55 3.01 2.75 -1.51
C TYR A 55 3.75 4.01 -1.97
N ASP A 56 4.39 3.95 -3.13
CA ASP A 56 4.73 5.15 -3.90
C ASP A 56 3.47 5.99 -4.17
N ASP A 57 3.59 7.32 -4.14
CA ASP A 57 2.52 8.21 -4.58
C ASP A 57 2.30 8.11 -6.11
N ALA A 58 1.39 7.22 -6.51
CA ALA A 58 1.02 6.97 -7.90
C ALA A 58 -0.50 7.05 -8.11
N ALA A 59 -0.90 7.57 -9.27
CA ALA A 59 -2.31 7.83 -9.59
C ALA A 59 -3.17 6.55 -9.64
N ASP A 60 -2.61 5.44 -10.11
CA ASP A 60 -3.25 4.13 -10.15
C ASP A 60 -3.48 3.57 -8.74
N VAL A 61 -2.49 3.68 -7.85
CA VAL A 61 -2.62 3.30 -6.43
C VAL A 61 -3.70 4.14 -5.73
N ARG A 62 -3.74 5.45 -5.96
CA ARG A 62 -4.81 6.31 -5.41
C ARG A 62 -6.19 5.91 -5.93
N ALA A 63 -6.29 5.54 -7.20
CA ALA A 63 -7.55 5.07 -7.79
C ALA A 63 -8.00 3.73 -7.17
N LEU A 64 -7.07 2.81 -6.92
CA LEU A 64 -7.33 1.57 -6.19
C LEU A 64 -7.82 1.83 -4.77
N ALA A 65 -7.11 2.63 -3.98
CA ALA A 65 -7.52 2.98 -2.62
C ALA A 65 -8.92 3.58 -2.59
N LYS A 66 -9.21 4.50 -3.52
CA LYS A 66 -10.54 5.11 -3.66
C LYS A 66 -11.62 4.08 -3.98
N ARG A 67 -11.37 3.13 -4.89
CA ARG A 67 -12.33 2.07 -5.24
C ARG A 67 -12.69 1.16 -4.08
N HIS A 68 -11.76 0.94 -3.16
CA HIS A 68 -11.96 0.12 -1.96
C HIS A 68 -12.40 0.92 -0.73
N ASN A 69 -12.66 2.23 -0.89
CA ASN A 69 -12.96 3.16 0.20
C ASN A 69 -11.91 3.10 1.33
N PHE A 70 -10.64 2.95 0.96
CA PHE A 70 -9.55 3.05 1.90
C PHE A 70 -9.16 4.49 2.11
N ASP A 71 -8.77 4.78 3.34
CA ASP A 71 -8.23 6.06 3.73
C ASP A 71 -6.78 6.18 3.26
N VAL A 72 -6.37 7.39 2.87
CA VAL A 72 -5.03 7.65 2.34
C VAL A 72 -4.39 8.85 3.02
N GLU A 73 -3.09 8.77 3.27
CA GLU A 73 -2.32 9.87 3.85
C GLU A 73 -0.94 9.98 3.19
N LEU A 74 -0.49 11.22 2.93
CA LEU A 74 0.82 11.47 2.33
C LEU A 74 1.83 11.75 3.45
N ILE A 75 2.91 10.98 3.49
CA ILE A 75 3.99 11.17 4.46
C ILE A 75 5.27 11.55 3.71
N ALA A 76 5.96 12.57 4.22
CA ALA A 76 7.28 12.94 3.73
C ALA A 76 8.32 11.89 4.17
N MET A 77 9.06 11.34 3.22
CA MET A 77 10.16 10.41 3.42
C MET A 77 11.46 11.00 2.87
N LYS A 78 12.59 10.71 3.55
CA LYS A 78 13.93 10.90 2.98
C LYS A 78 14.46 9.56 2.50
N ASN A 79 14.80 9.45 1.22
CA ASN A 79 15.47 8.25 0.73
C ASN A 79 16.97 8.25 1.11
N THR A 80 17.66 7.14 0.84
CA THR A 80 19.10 6.96 1.11
C THR A 80 20.00 7.96 0.37
N HIS A 81 19.47 8.65 -0.64
CA HIS A 81 20.14 9.70 -1.41
C HIS A 81 19.72 11.11 -0.97
N HIS A 82 19.09 11.26 0.20
CA HIS A 82 18.61 12.53 0.75
C HIS A 82 17.63 13.30 -0.15
N ALA A 83 17.05 12.66 -1.16
CA ALA A 83 15.96 13.26 -1.91
C ALA A 83 14.66 13.13 -1.11
N GLU A 84 13.87 14.21 -1.10
CA GLU A 84 12.52 14.20 -0.57
C GLU A 84 11.65 13.35 -1.50
N MET A 85 11.05 12.31 -0.93
CA MET A 85 10.06 11.47 -1.60
C MET A 85 8.79 11.49 -0.76
N THR A 86 7.65 11.35 -1.42
CA THR A 86 6.37 11.19 -0.73
C THR A 86 5.94 9.74 -0.79
N GLU A 87 5.68 9.15 0.37
CA GLU A 87 5.09 7.82 0.50
C GLU A 87 3.60 7.98 0.82
N LEU A 88 2.79 7.08 0.29
CA LEU A 88 1.36 6.99 0.52
C LEU A 88 1.10 5.90 1.56
N LEU A 89 0.55 6.29 2.70
CA LEU A 89 -0.08 5.37 3.63
C LEU A 89 -1.51 5.09 3.16
N ILE A 90 -1.93 3.83 3.24
CA ILE A 90 -3.29 3.41 2.91
C ILE A 90 -3.80 2.52 4.05
N GLY A 91 -4.99 2.79 4.57
CA GLY A 91 -5.55 2.08 5.73
C GLY A 91 -7.06 2.20 5.83
N ARG A 92 -7.65 1.72 6.93
CA ARG A 92 -9.09 1.90 7.20
C ARG A 92 -9.41 3.28 7.76
N ASN A 93 -8.58 3.76 8.66
CA ASN A 93 -8.64 5.09 9.26
C ASN A 93 -7.20 5.51 9.58
N LEU A 94 -6.78 6.66 9.05
CA LEU A 94 -5.43 7.21 9.22
C LEU A 94 -5.44 8.53 10.01
N ASP A 95 -6.49 8.83 10.78
CA ASP A 95 -6.59 10.07 11.55
C ASP A 95 -5.42 10.25 12.53
N TRP A 96 -4.83 9.15 12.99
CA TRP A 96 -3.66 9.16 13.87
C TRP A 96 -2.37 9.66 13.18
N ALA A 97 -2.30 9.60 11.85
CA ALA A 97 -1.13 9.99 11.06
C ALA A 97 -1.20 11.46 10.59
N ARG A 98 -2.36 12.11 10.70
CA ARG A 98 -2.63 13.49 10.30
C ARG A 98 -2.37 14.44 11.46
N GLN A 99 -1.12 14.86 11.64
CA GLN A 99 -0.74 15.85 12.65
C GLN A 99 -0.21 17.12 12.02
#